data_AF-A0A453B116-F1
#
_entry.id   AF-A0A453B116-F1
#
_cell.length_a   1.000
_cell.length_b   1.000
_cell.length_c   1.000
_cell.angle_alpha   90.00
_cell.angle_beta   90.00
_cell.angle_gamma   90.00
#
_symmetry.space_group_name_H-M   'P 1'
#
loop_
_entity.id
_entity.type
_entity.pdbx_description
1 polymer ?
#
loop_
_entity_poly.entity_id
_entity_poly.type
_entity_poly.pdbx_seq_one_letter_code
_entity_poly.pdbx_strand_id
1 'polypeptide(L)'
;TVEASQRRRAGVLLHPTSLRGPHGIGDLGDQAIAFLDWLHGAGCTLWQVLPLVPPGRKSGEDGSPYSGQDANCGNTLLISLEELVKDGLLMENELPDPLDMEYVEFDTVANLKEPLIAKAAERLLQSPGELRRQYDEFKKNPDVSGWLEDAALFAAIDNSINAVSWSEWPEPLKDRHPGALKDIYENQKDFIENFMAQQFLFEKQWKRVRSHAQKLGISIMGDMPIYVGYHSADVWANRKSFLLDKNGFPTFVSGVPPDAFSKTGQLWNSPLYDWKSMEADGFAWWVKRIKRALDLYDEFRIDHFRGLAGFWAVPSGSEVAMFGSWRAGPRNAFFDALFKAVGRINIIAEDLVNTGAFSFNC
;
A
#
# COMPACT_ATOMS: atom_id res chain seq x y z
N THR A 1 38.15 5.31 3.44
CA THR A 1 36.71 5.41 3.78
C THR A 1 35.94 4.88 2.59
N VAL A 2 35.17 3.80 2.77
CA VAL A 2 34.34 3.23 1.70
C VAL A 2 33.19 4.22 1.42
N GLU A 3 32.83 4.46 0.15
CA GLU A 3 31.65 5.28 -0.17
C GLU A 3 30.42 4.73 0.55
N ALA A 4 29.54 5.62 1.04
CA ALA A 4 28.35 5.20 1.79
C ALA A 4 27.47 4.21 0.98
N SER A 5 27.46 4.33 -0.35
CA SER A 5 26.81 3.42 -1.31
C SER A 5 27.42 2.03 -1.40
N GLN A 6 28.68 1.85 -0.99
CA GLN A 6 29.42 0.59 -1.03
C GLN A 6 29.56 -0.05 0.36
N ARG A 7 28.93 0.52 1.39
CA ARG A 7 28.92 -0.05 2.74
C ARG A 7 28.22 -1.41 2.73
N ARG A 8 28.94 -2.47 3.09
CA ARG A 8 28.33 -3.79 3.35
C ARG A 8 27.38 -3.69 4.54
N ARG A 9 26.15 -4.17 4.35
CA ARG A 9 25.08 -4.18 5.36
C ARG A 9 24.46 -5.58 5.45
N ALA A 10 23.90 -5.88 6.61
CA ALA A 10 23.04 -7.04 6.84
C ALA A 10 21.72 -6.57 7.46
N GLY A 11 20.69 -7.38 7.31
CA GLY A 11 19.35 -7.09 7.79
C GLY A 11 18.49 -8.32 7.96
N VAL A 12 17.28 -8.09 8.46
CA VAL A 12 16.28 -9.13 8.69
C VAL A 12 14.99 -8.77 7.94
N LEU A 13 14.41 -9.76 7.26
CA LEU A 13 13.04 -9.70 6.74
C LEU A 13 12.09 -10.17 7.83
N LEU A 14 11.23 -9.26 8.30
CA LEU A 14 10.18 -9.57 9.28
C LEU A 14 9.02 -8.60 9.08
N HIS A 15 7.83 -9.09 8.71
CA HIS A 15 6.67 -8.21 8.59
C HIS A 15 6.12 -7.85 9.98
N PRO A 16 5.62 -6.61 10.23
CA PRO A 16 5.13 -6.22 11.55
C PRO A 16 3.99 -7.10 12.09
N THR A 17 3.19 -7.71 11.22
CA THR A 17 2.13 -8.64 11.63
C THR A 17 2.66 -9.87 12.38
N SER A 18 3.93 -10.23 12.17
CA SER A 18 4.60 -11.38 12.79
C SER A 18 5.25 -11.05 14.13
N LEU A 19 5.23 -9.78 14.56
CA LEU A 19 5.65 -9.42 15.91
C LEU A 19 4.69 -10.06 16.93
N ARG A 20 5.19 -10.33 18.13
CA ARG A 20 4.34 -10.79 19.23
C ARG A 20 3.39 -9.67 19.66
N GLY A 21 2.29 -10.03 20.30
CA GLY A 21 1.38 -9.06 20.90
C GLY A 21 0.12 -9.73 21.44
N PRO A 22 -0.59 -9.09 22.39
CA PRO A 22 -1.79 -9.67 23.00
C PRO A 22 -3.05 -9.53 22.14
N HIS A 23 -2.98 -8.90 20.97
CA HIS A 23 -4.16 -8.52 20.18
C HIS A 23 -4.33 -9.34 18.88
N GLY A 24 -3.82 -10.57 18.86
CA GLY A 24 -3.95 -11.53 17.74
C GLY A 24 -3.11 -11.22 16.49
N ILE A 25 -2.46 -10.06 16.43
CA ILE A 25 -1.54 -9.64 15.36
C ILE A 25 -0.43 -8.76 15.95
N GLY A 26 0.77 -8.82 15.39
CA GLY A 26 1.81 -7.85 15.68
C GLY A 26 1.44 -6.44 15.20
N ASP A 27 1.89 -5.41 15.91
CA ASP A 27 1.52 -4.02 15.66
C ASP A 27 2.71 -3.05 15.78
N LEU A 28 2.46 -1.76 15.57
CA LEU A 28 3.47 -0.70 15.58
C LEU A 28 3.78 -0.15 17.00
N GLY A 29 3.51 -0.95 18.04
CA GLY A 29 3.74 -0.63 19.45
C GLY A 29 5.13 -1.01 19.95
N ASP A 30 5.21 -1.33 21.23
CA ASP A 30 6.48 -1.55 21.94
C ASP A 30 7.27 -2.75 21.38
N GLN A 31 6.60 -3.76 20.81
CA GLN A 31 7.28 -4.91 20.20
C GLN A 31 8.03 -4.55 18.92
N ALA A 32 7.56 -3.57 18.15
CA ALA A 32 8.29 -3.05 16.99
C ALA A 32 9.57 -2.31 17.43
N ILE A 33 9.49 -1.55 18.53
CA ILE A 33 10.65 -0.87 19.13
C ILE A 33 11.66 -1.87 19.68
N ALA A 34 11.20 -2.86 20.44
CA ALA A 34 12.04 -3.92 20.98
C ALA A 34 12.75 -4.73 19.88
N PHE A 35 12.06 -5.00 18.76
CA PHE A 35 12.68 -5.65 17.61
C PHE A 35 13.80 -4.80 17.00
N LEU A 36 13.62 -3.49 16.85
CA LEU A 36 14.66 -2.59 16.36
C LEU A 36 15.87 -2.53 17.31
N ASP A 37 15.64 -2.49 18.62
CA ASP A 37 16.70 -2.53 19.62
C ASP A 37 17.50 -3.85 19.54
N TRP A 38 16.81 -4.99 19.37
CA TRP A 38 17.45 -6.28 19.13
C TRP A 38 18.27 -6.27 17.83
N LEU A 39 17.70 -5.73 16.74
CA LEU A 39 18.34 -5.68 15.43
C LEU A 39 19.63 -4.84 15.48
N HIS A 40 19.59 -3.72 16.21
CA HIS A 40 20.76 -2.89 16.50
C HIS A 40 21.80 -3.66 17.33
N GLY A 41 21.38 -4.34 18.39
CA GLY A 41 22.26 -5.20 19.22
C GLY A 41 22.92 -6.33 18.44
N ALA A 42 22.25 -6.85 17.40
CA ALA A 42 22.79 -7.86 16.48
C ALA A 42 23.74 -7.27 15.41
N GLY A 43 23.93 -5.95 15.36
CA GLY A 43 24.76 -5.26 14.38
C GLY A 43 24.13 -5.17 12.98
N CYS A 44 22.84 -5.47 12.85
CA CYS A 44 22.11 -5.28 11.60
C CYS A 44 21.76 -3.81 11.38
N THR A 45 21.67 -3.40 10.11
CA THR A 45 21.43 -2.00 9.71
C THR A 45 20.28 -1.87 8.71
N LEU A 46 19.52 -2.94 8.51
CA LEU A 46 18.41 -3.01 7.56
C LEU A 46 17.28 -3.86 8.14
N TRP A 47 16.07 -3.33 8.12
CA TRP A 47 14.84 -4.09 8.37
C TRP A 47 14.00 -4.10 7.09
N GLN A 48 13.75 -5.27 6.52
CA GLN A 48 12.87 -5.42 5.37
C GLN A 48 11.46 -5.81 5.81
N VAL A 49 10.46 -5.16 5.24
CA VAL A 49 9.03 -5.47 5.42
C VAL A 49 8.38 -5.81 4.08
N LEU A 50 7.30 -6.60 4.12
CA LEU A 50 6.35 -6.74 3.01
C LEU A 50 5.53 -5.44 2.84
N PRO A 51 4.71 -5.30 1.77
CA PRO A 51 3.87 -4.11 1.61
C PRO A 51 2.99 -3.85 2.84
N LEU A 52 2.94 -2.61 3.30
CA LEU A 52 2.16 -2.21 4.49
C LEU A 52 0.71 -1.81 4.18
N VAL A 53 0.22 -2.11 2.99
CA VAL A 53 -1.11 -1.73 2.49
C VAL A 53 -2.23 -2.53 3.18
N PRO A 54 -3.49 -2.05 3.20
CA PRO A 54 -4.62 -2.85 3.66
C PRO A 54 -4.70 -4.14 2.86
N PRO A 55 -4.55 -5.32 3.49
CA PRO A 55 -4.41 -6.58 2.77
C PRO A 55 -5.71 -7.02 2.09
N GLY A 56 -5.61 -8.02 1.21
CA GLY A 56 -6.79 -8.70 0.66
C GLY A 56 -7.67 -9.26 1.78
N ARG A 57 -8.99 -9.22 1.57
CA ARG A 57 -10.02 -9.76 2.49
C ARG A 57 -10.97 -10.74 1.82
N LYS A 58 -10.81 -10.98 0.51
CA LYS A 58 -11.64 -11.94 -0.20
C LYS A 58 -11.09 -13.35 0.01
N SER A 59 -11.97 -14.34 -0.10
CA SER A 59 -11.59 -15.75 -0.03
C SER A 59 -10.47 -16.05 -1.04
N GLY A 60 -9.39 -16.67 -0.55
CA GLY A 60 -8.20 -17.00 -1.36
C GLY A 60 -7.11 -15.92 -1.39
N GLU A 61 -7.35 -14.73 -0.84
CA GLU A 61 -6.36 -13.65 -0.70
C GLU A 61 -6.33 -13.00 0.68
N ASP A 62 -7.04 -13.60 1.65
CA ASP A 62 -7.15 -13.06 3.01
C ASP A 62 -5.76 -12.91 3.65
N GLY A 63 -5.49 -11.70 4.14
CA GLY A 63 -4.21 -11.34 4.73
C GLY A 63 -3.05 -11.08 3.76
N SER A 64 -3.24 -11.26 2.44
CA SER A 64 -2.17 -11.04 1.47
C SER A 64 -1.82 -9.56 1.33
N PRO A 65 -0.57 -9.14 1.61
CA PRO A 65 -0.13 -7.76 1.40
C PRO A 65 0.10 -7.43 -0.09
N TYR A 66 0.06 -8.44 -0.97
CA TYR A 66 0.17 -8.26 -2.43
C TYR A 66 -1.19 -8.13 -3.13
N SER A 67 -2.28 -8.38 -2.40
CA SER A 67 -3.67 -8.11 -2.82
C SER A 67 -4.21 -6.85 -2.14
N GLY A 68 -3.38 -5.80 -2.07
CA GLY A 68 -3.73 -4.57 -1.38
C GLY A 68 -4.99 -3.88 -1.93
N GLN A 69 -5.86 -3.40 -1.04
CA GLN A 69 -7.09 -2.69 -1.42
C GLN A 69 -6.81 -1.26 -1.93
N ASP A 70 -5.67 -0.69 -1.54
CA ASP A 70 -5.16 0.62 -1.97
C ASP A 70 -3.62 0.60 -1.93
N ALA A 71 -2.96 1.27 -2.87
CA ALA A 71 -1.49 1.25 -2.99
C ALA A 71 -0.76 2.23 -2.04
N ASN A 72 -1.48 3.12 -1.35
CA ASN A 72 -0.92 4.24 -0.59
C ASN A 72 -1.32 4.21 0.90
N CYS A 73 -2.54 3.76 1.20
CA CYS A 73 -3.01 3.58 2.58
C CYS A 73 -2.14 2.58 3.35
N GLY A 74 -2.12 2.73 4.67
CA GLY A 74 -1.57 1.75 5.60
C GLY A 74 -2.63 0.79 6.12
N ASN A 75 -2.20 -0.44 6.41
CA ASN A 75 -3.01 -1.45 7.09
C ASN A 75 -3.31 -0.99 8.53
N THR A 76 -4.56 -0.62 8.78
CA THR A 76 -5.01 -0.14 10.09
C THR A 76 -4.93 -1.21 11.17
N LEU A 77 -4.91 -2.50 10.83
CA LEU A 77 -4.74 -3.57 11.82
C LEU A 77 -3.34 -3.56 12.48
N LEU A 78 -2.36 -2.88 11.87
CA LEU A 78 -1.04 -2.65 12.45
C LEU A 78 -1.04 -1.50 13.49
N ILE A 79 -2.13 -0.76 13.64
CA ILE A 79 -2.23 0.27 14.69
C ILE A 79 -2.24 -0.43 16.05
N SER A 80 -1.31 -0.04 16.91
CA SER A 80 -1.20 -0.51 18.28
C SER A 80 -2.25 0.15 19.17
N LEU A 81 -3.05 -0.67 19.85
CA LEU A 81 -4.11 -0.20 20.75
C LEU A 81 -3.51 0.43 22.03
N GLU A 82 -2.41 -0.13 22.54
CA GLU A 82 -1.70 0.40 23.72
C GLU A 82 -1.18 1.82 23.45
N GLU A 83 -0.77 2.09 22.22
CA GLU A 83 -0.31 3.42 21.81
C GLU A 83 -1.46 4.41 21.67
N LEU A 84 -2.65 3.94 21.28
CA LEU A 84 -3.86 4.76 21.35
C LEU A 84 -4.25 5.07 22.80
N VAL A 85 -3.94 4.19 23.76
CA VAL A 85 -4.09 4.49 25.19
C VAL A 85 -3.09 5.55 25.64
N LYS A 86 -1.81 5.43 25.24
CA LYS A 86 -0.77 6.45 25.52
C LYS A 86 -1.12 7.82 24.93
N ASP A 87 -1.77 7.85 23.77
CA ASP A 87 -2.28 9.07 23.11
C ASP A 87 -3.60 9.59 23.73
N GLY A 88 -4.19 8.89 24.70
CA GLY A 88 -5.46 9.27 25.35
C GLY A 88 -6.70 9.08 24.46
N LEU A 89 -6.57 8.34 23.36
CA LEU A 89 -7.66 8.04 22.43
C LEU A 89 -8.43 6.76 22.80
N LEU A 90 -7.80 5.86 23.54
CA LEU A 90 -8.44 4.73 24.20
C LEU A 90 -8.18 4.77 25.70
N MET A 91 -9.05 4.13 26.48
CA MET A 91 -8.83 3.88 27.90
C MET A 91 -8.31 2.46 28.11
N GLU A 92 -7.54 2.24 29.16
CA GLU A 92 -6.95 0.92 29.47
C GLU A 92 -8.02 -0.16 29.66
N ASN A 93 -9.17 0.20 30.23
CA ASN A 93 -10.31 -0.71 30.40
C ASN A 93 -11.12 -1.00 29.12
N GLU A 94 -10.76 -0.37 27.99
CA GLU A 94 -11.33 -0.68 26.68
C GLU A 94 -10.45 -1.62 25.86
N LEU A 95 -9.22 -1.88 26.31
CA LEU A 95 -8.38 -2.90 25.69
C LEU A 95 -9.04 -4.27 25.89
N PRO A 96 -9.03 -5.12 24.85
CA PRO A 96 -9.58 -6.46 24.97
C PRO A 96 -8.70 -7.34 25.86
N ASP A 97 -9.28 -8.42 26.38
CA ASP A 97 -8.49 -9.46 27.03
C ASP A 97 -7.45 -10.03 26.04
N PRO A 98 -6.23 -10.36 26.53
CA PRO A 98 -5.20 -10.93 25.67
C PRO A 98 -5.66 -12.18 24.92
N LEU A 99 -5.45 -12.19 23.61
CA LEU A 99 -5.63 -13.35 22.75
C LEU A 99 -4.35 -14.18 22.73
N ASP A 100 -4.45 -15.45 23.14
CA ASP A 100 -3.39 -16.43 22.99
C ASP A 100 -3.49 -17.08 21.61
N MET A 101 -2.77 -16.51 20.63
CA MET A 101 -2.78 -16.95 19.24
C MET A 101 -1.36 -17.12 18.72
N GLU A 102 -1.08 -18.27 18.12
CA GLU A 102 0.22 -18.56 17.47
C GLU A 102 0.28 -18.02 16.03
N TYR A 103 -0.87 -17.96 15.35
CA TYR A 103 -1.01 -17.52 13.96
C TYR A 103 -2.05 -16.39 13.86
N VAL A 104 -1.87 -15.51 12.87
CA VAL A 104 -2.81 -14.40 12.62
C VAL A 104 -4.05 -14.93 11.92
N GLU A 105 -5.20 -14.80 12.57
CA GLU A 105 -6.53 -15.04 11.99
C GLU A 105 -7.16 -13.67 11.67
N PHE A 106 -7.08 -13.23 10.41
CA PHE A 106 -7.36 -11.84 10.03
C PHE A 106 -8.79 -11.40 10.34
N ASP A 107 -9.79 -12.26 10.13
CA ASP A 107 -11.18 -11.97 10.50
C ASP A 107 -11.36 -11.75 12.02
N THR A 108 -10.72 -12.59 12.84
CA THR A 108 -10.77 -12.43 14.31
C THR A 108 -10.12 -11.11 14.73
N VAL A 109 -8.97 -10.78 14.15
CA VAL A 109 -8.23 -9.55 14.43
C VAL A 109 -9.01 -8.32 13.97
N ALA A 110 -9.62 -8.35 12.79
CA ALA A 110 -10.43 -7.25 12.27
C ALA A 110 -11.65 -6.98 13.17
N ASN A 111 -12.42 -8.03 13.50
CA ASN A 111 -13.57 -7.93 14.40
C ASN A 111 -13.20 -7.39 15.79
N LEU A 112 -11.98 -7.67 16.27
CA LEU A 112 -11.48 -7.15 17.53
C LEU A 112 -11.02 -5.68 17.43
N LYS A 113 -10.13 -5.37 16.47
CA LYS A 113 -9.37 -4.11 16.46
C LYS A 113 -10.11 -2.99 15.75
N GLU A 114 -10.85 -3.25 14.68
CA GLU A 114 -11.49 -2.20 13.89
C GLU A 114 -12.46 -1.33 14.69
N PRO A 115 -13.35 -1.88 15.54
CA PRO A 115 -14.24 -1.04 16.35
C PRO A 115 -13.49 -0.12 17.32
N LEU A 116 -12.36 -0.59 17.87
CA LEU A 116 -11.53 0.19 18.79
C LEU A 116 -10.75 1.27 18.06
N ILE A 117 -10.20 0.97 16.89
CA ILE A 117 -9.52 1.94 16.03
C ILE A 117 -10.50 3.01 15.54
N ALA A 118 -11.70 2.63 15.12
CA ALA A 118 -12.75 3.57 14.71
C ALA A 118 -13.15 4.49 15.87
N LYS A 119 -13.33 3.94 17.08
CA LYS A 119 -13.59 4.73 18.30
C LYS A 119 -12.46 5.71 18.63
N ALA A 120 -11.21 5.28 18.50
CA ALA A 120 -10.05 6.15 18.70
C ALA A 120 -10.00 7.29 17.67
N ALA A 121 -10.32 7.00 16.41
CA ALA A 121 -10.44 7.99 15.35
C ALA A 121 -11.58 8.99 15.62
N GLU A 122 -12.75 8.54 16.10
CA GLU A 122 -13.84 9.44 16.51
C GLU A 122 -13.42 10.39 17.64
N ARG A 123 -12.73 9.87 18.66
CA ARG A 123 -12.21 10.69 19.76
C ARG A 123 -11.17 11.68 19.29
N LEU A 124 -10.28 11.30 18.38
CA LEU A 124 -9.35 12.22 17.74
C LEU A 124 -10.11 13.35 17.03
N LEU A 125 -11.18 13.01 16.32
CA LEU A 125 -11.97 14.00 15.59
C LEU A 125 -12.70 14.97 16.54
N GLN A 126 -13.12 14.51 17.71
CA GLN A 126 -13.84 15.32 18.71
C GLN A 126 -12.91 16.10 19.66
N SER A 127 -11.67 15.66 19.83
CA SER A 127 -10.74 16.23 20.79
C SER A 127 -10.08 17.51 20.26
N PRO A 128 -10.13 18.64 20.99
CA PRO A 128 -9.25 19.75 20.69
C PRO A 128 -7.83 19.43 21.15
N GLY A 129 -6.82 19.91 20.42
CA GLY A 129 -5.43 19.83 20.88
C GLY A 129 -4.42 19.53 19.79
N GLU A 130 -3.22 19.18 20.23
CA GLU A 130 -2.07 18.97 19.36
C GLU A 130 -2.27 17.83 18.37
N LEU A 131 -2.87 16.72 18.80
CA LEU A 131 -3.11 15.58 17.93
C LEU A 131 -4.11 15.89 16.82
N ARG A 132 -5.15 16.68 17.13
CA ARG A 132 -6.11 17.18 16.13
C ARG A 132 -5.44 18.14 15.14
N ARG A 133 -4.54 19.01 15.59
CA ARG A 133 -3.75 19.89 14.72
C ARG A 133 -2.87 19.09 13.76
N GLN A 134 -2.19 18.06 14.26
CA GLN A 134 -1.37 17.16 13.43
C GLN A 134 -2.21 16.41 12.39
N TYR A 135 -3.42 15.95 12.75
CA TYR A 135 -4.37 15.37 11.80
C TYR A 135 -4.77 16.38 10.71
N ASP A 136 -5.15 17.60 11.09
CA ASP A 136 -5.55 18.63 10.12
C ASP A 136 -4.39 19.03 9.19
N GLU A 137 -3.14 19.01 9.68
CA GLU A 137 -1.92 19.20 8.87
C GLU A 137 -1.65 18.03 7.93
N PHE A 138 -1.78 16.79 8.41
CA PHE A 138 -1.66 15.58 7.60
C PHE A 138 -2.65 15.60 6.43
N LYS A 139 -3.92 15.90 6.71
CA LYS A 139 -4.98 15.97 5.70
C LYS A 139 -4.75 17.07 4.65
N LYS A 140 -4.16 18.21 5.05
CA LYS A 140 -3.86 19.34 4.14
C LYS A 140 -2.55 19.19 3.39
N ASN A 141 -1.70 18.22 3.73
CA ASN A 141 -0.43 18.02 3.05
C ASN A 141 -0.69 17.64 1.58
N PRO A 142 -0.16 18.39 0.58
CA PRO A 142 -0.39 18.10 -0.84
C PRO A 142 0.11 16.73 -1.32
N ASP A 143 1.12 16.17 -0.65
CA ASP A 143 1.62 14.82 -0.95
C ASP A 143 0.75 13.72 -0.30
N VAL A 144 -0.20 14.08 0.55
CA VAL A 144 -1.16 13.19 1.23
C VAL A 144 -2.57 13.30 0.65
N SER A 145 -3.11 14.52 0.58
CA SER A 145 -4.52 14.77 0.29
C SER A 145 -4.99 14.11 -1.01
N GLY A 146 -4.15 14.13 -2.05
CA GLY A 146 -4.49 13.61 -3.36
C GLY A 146 -4.86 12.12 -3.37
N TRP A 147 -4.12 11.27 -2.65
CA TRP A 147 -4.47 9.84 -2.56
C TRP A 147 -5.45 9.57 -1.41
N LEU A 148 -5.34 10.32 -0.32
CA LEU A 148 -6.16 10.10 0.87
C LEU A 148 -7.65 10.39 0.63
N GLU A 149 -7.96 11.49 -0.06
CA GLU A 149 -9.35 11.87 -0.36
C GLU A 149 -10.00 10.88 -1.33
N ASP A 150 -9.28 10.46 -2.36
CA ASP A 150 -9.74 9.46 -3.32
C ASP A 150 -9.96 8.10 -2.64
N ALA A 151 -9.04 7.67 -1.77
CA ALA A 151 -9.18 6.43 -1.01
C ALA A 151 -10.38 6.47 -0.04
N ALA A 152 -10.58 7.58 0.67
CA ALA A 152 -11.69 7.75 1.60
C ALA A 152 -13.04 7.77 0.89
N LEU A 153 -13.14 8.47 -0.25
CA LEU A 153 -14.35 8.48 -1.08
C LEU A 153 -14.63 7.10 -1.67
N PHE A 154 -13.61 6.42 -2.18
CA PHE A 154 -13.74 5.06 -2.71
C PHE A 154 -14.28 4.11 -1.63
N ALA A 155 -13.68 4.11 -0.45
CA ALA A 155 -14.11 3.28 0.68
C ALA A 155 -15.55 3.61 1.13
N ALA A 156 -15.93 4.89 1.14
CA ALA A 156 -17.28 5.32 1.50
C ALA A 156 -18.33 4.82 0.49
N ILE A 157 -18.02 4.89 -0.80
CA ILE A 157 -18.90 4.39 -1.87
C ILE A 157 -19.01 2.87 -1.78
N ASP A 158 -17.87 2.18 -1.65
CA ASP A 158 -17.81 0.71 -1.57
C ASP A 158 -18.60 0.16 -0.38
N ASN A 159 -18.47 0.81 0.79
CA ASN A 159 -19.24 0.44 1.97
C ASN A 159 -20.76 0.70 1.80
N SER A 160 -21.14 1.64 0.93
CA SER A 160 -22.55 1.97 0.67
C SER A 160 -23.21 1.14 -0.43
N ILE A 161 -22.41 0.46 -1.27
CA ILE A 161 -22.88 -0.28 -2.44
C ILE A 161 -22.37 -1.71 -2.39
N ASN A 162 -23.30 -2.65 -2.24
CA ASN A 162 -22.98 -4.09 -2.31
C ASN A 162 -22.74 -4.54 -3.77
N ALA A 163 -21.60 -4.14 -4.34
CA ALA A 163 -21.15 -4.51 -5.67
C ALA A 163 -19.79 -5.23 -5.61
N VAL A 164 -19.47 -6.05 -6.61
CA VAL A 164 -18.20 -6.80 -6.61
C VAL A 164 -17.01 -5.90 -6.98
N SER A 165 -17.26 -4.90 -7.83
CA SER A 165 -16.27 -3.91 -8.23
C SER A 165 -16.89 -2.54 -8.54
N TRP A 166 -16.07 -1.48 -8.54
CA TRP A 166 -16.51 -0.13 -8.86
C TRP A 166 -17.09 0.00 -10.27
N SER A 167 -16.79 -0.95 -11.17
CA SER A 167 -17.30 -0.98 -12.53
C SER A 167 -18.81 -1.23 -12.62
N GLU A 168 -19.39 -1.76 -11.53
CA GLU A 168 -20.82 -2.04 -11.34
C GLU A 168 -21.54 -0.93 -10.58
N TRP A 169 -20.82 0.07 -10.06
CA TRP A 169 -21.44 1.21 -9.40
C TRP A 169 -22.31 2.01 -10.38
N PRO A 170 -23.36 2.71 -9.88
CA PRO A 170 -24.13 3.65 -10.68
C PRO A 170 -23.21 4.62 -11.43
N GLU A 171 -23.53 4.90 -12.70
CA GLU A 171 -22.70 5.72 -13.60
C GLU A 171 -22.16 7.00 -12.95
N PRO A 172 -22.95 7.80 -12.20
CA PRO A 172 -22.42 9.03 -11.60
C PRO A 172 -21.30 8.81 -10.58
N LEU A 173 -21.30 7.68 -9.87
CA LEU A 173 -20.27 7.33 -8.88
C LEU A 173 -19.10 6.61 -9.53
N LYS A 174 -19.41 5.68 -10.42
CA LYS A 174 -18.44 5.02 -11.29
C LYS A 174 -17.59 6.09 -11.99
N ASP A 175 -18.19 6.98 -12.78
CA ASP A 175 -17.52 7.98 -13.61
C ASP A 175 -17.20 9.30 -12.88
N ARG A 176 -17.32 9.31 -11.54
CA ARG A 176 -16.84 10.41 -10.69
C ARG A 176 -17.48 11.77 -11.03
N HIS A 177 -18.78 11.78 -11.27
CA HIS A 177 -19.52 13.03 -11.50
C HIS A 177 -19.40 13.94 -10.26
N PRO A 178 -18.95 15.19 -10.40
CA PRO A 178 -18.67 16.06 -9.25
C PRO A 178 -19.86 16.23 -8.28
N GLY A 179 -21.08 16.31 -8.80
CA GLY A 179 -22.29 16.39 -7.98
C GLY A 179 -22.50 15.14 -7.13
N ALA A 180 -22.39 13.95 -7.73
CA ALA A 180 -22.58 12.69 -7.02
C ALA A 180 -21.49 12.44 -5.97
N LEU A 181 -20.23 12.80 -6.26
CA LEU A 181 -19.15 12.71 -5.26
C LEU A 181 -19.35 13.68 -4.10
N LYS A 182 -19.85 14.89 -4.38
CA LYS A 182 -20.20 15.86 -3.34
C LYS A 182 -21.33 15.32 -2.46
N ASP A 183 -22.37 14.73 -3.05
CA ASP A 183 -23.48 14.13 -2.31
C ASP A 183 -23.00 12.96 -1.43
N ILE A 184 -22.08 12.12 -1.91
CA ILE A 184 -21.45 11.08 -1.08
C ILE A 184 -20.67 11.72 0.07
N TYR A 185 -19.86 12.73 -0.19
CA TYR A 185 -19.08 13.40 0.84
C TYR A 185 -19.97 13.99 1.94
N GLU A 186 -21.07 14.63 1.58
CA GLU A 186 -22.02 15.22 2.54
C GLU A 186 -22.78 14.15 3.33
N ASN A 187 -23.22 13.06 2.69
CA ASN A 187 -24.00 11.99 3.33
C ASN A 187 -23.15 11.00 4.13
N GLN A 188 -21.88 10.81 3.77
CA GLN A 188 -20.94 9.86 4.40
C GLN A 188 -19.78 10.59 5.08
N LYS A 189 -19.97 11.85 5.46
CA LYS A 189 -18.92 12.71 6.03
C LYS A 189 -18.21 12.06 7.22
N ASP A 190 -18.98 11.48 8.14
CA ASP A 190 -18.43 10.88 9.35
C ASP A 190 -17.58 9.65 9.02
N PHE A 191 -18.01 8.82 8.07
CA PHE A 191 -17.23 7.68 7.57
C PHE A 191 -15.91 8.16 6.94
N ILE A 192 -15.98 9.17 6.06
CA ILE A 192 -14.83 9.70 5.33
C ILE A 192 -13.81 10.32 6.29
N GLU A 193 -14.24 11.16 7.23
CA GLU A 193 -13.35 11.75 8.23
C GLU A 193 -12.79 10.67 9.17
N ASN A 194 -13.57 9.66 9.55
CA ASN A 194 -13.08 8.54 10.35
C ASN A 194 -11.99 7.77 9.60
N PHE A 195 -12.22 7.39 8.34
CA PHE A 195 -11.23 6.72 7.49
C PHE A 195 -9.92 7.51 7.42
N MET A 196 -10.01 8.82 7.14
CA MET A 196 -8.82 9.67 7.06
C MET A 196 -8.08 9.78 8.40
N ALA A 197 -8.82 9.86 9.51
CA ALA A 197 -8.26 9.85 10.86
C ALA A 197 -7.56 8.52 11.19
N GLN A 198 -8.09 7.38 10.77
CA GLN A 198 -7.41 6.08 10.92
C GLN A 198 -6.09 6.03 10.15
N GLN A 199 -6.05 6.56 8.92
CA GLN A 199 -4.82 6.65 8.14
C GLN A 199 -3.79 7.57 8.80
N PHE A 200 -4.21 8.67 9.43
CA PHE A 200 -3.34 9.50 10.25
C PHE A 200 -2.77 8.74 11.47
N LEU A 201 -3.59 7.93 12.15
CA LEU A 201 -3.12 7.14 13.29
C LEU A 201 -2.07 6.11 12.87
N PHE A 202 -2.28 5.43 11.74
CA PHE A 202 -1.26 4.57 11.13
C PHE A 202 0.02 5.38 10.84
N GLU A 203 -0.12 6.52 10.18
CA GLU A 203 1.00 7.38 9.79
C GLU A 203 1.84 7.82 10.98
N LYS A 204 1.18 8.27 12.06
CA LYS A 204 1.82 8.70 13.30
C LYS A 204 2.62 7.56 13.94
N GLN A 205 2.03 6.37 14.05
CA GLN A 205 2.71 5.23 14.66
C GLN A 205 3.87 4.73 13.80
N TRP A 206 3.68 4.64 12.48
CA TRP A 206 4.75 4.25 11.56
C TRP A 206 5.92 5.24 11.58
N LYS A 207 5.64 6.55 11.58
CA LYS A 207 6.68 7.59 11.70
C LYS A 207 7.47 7.48 12.99
N ARG A 208 6.84 7.10 14.11
CA ARG A 208 7.56 6.83 15.36
C ARG A 208 8.52 5.64 15.21
N VAL A 209 8.05 4.52 14.67
CA VAL A 209 8.87 3.33 14.43
C VAL A 209 10.05 3.64 13.51
N ARG A 210 9.80 4.31 12.37
CA ARG A 210 10.84 4.74 11.43
C ARG A 210 11.85 5.70 12.07
N SER A 211 11.38 6.67 12.86
CA SER A 211 12.26 7.61 13.56
C SER A 211 13.15 6.89 14.58
N HIS A 212 12.66 5.84 15.24
CA HIS A 212 13.46 5.01 16.14
C HIS A 212 14.51 4.20 15.37
N ALA A 213 14.13 3.56 14.28
CA ALA A 213 15.05 2.84 13.40
C ALA A 213 16.21 3.74 12.93
N GLN A 214 15.89 4.96 12.48
CA GLN A 214 16.88 5.94 12.04
C GLN A 214 17.86 6.35 13.16
N LYS A 215 17.37 6.55 14.39
CA LYS A 215 18.23 6.83 15.56
C LYS A 215 19.22 5.70 15.84
N LEU A 216 18.83 4.46 15.56
CA LEU A 216 19.67 3.26 15.71
C LEU A 216 20.56 2.97 14.48
N GLY A 217 20.48 3.79 13.43
CA GLY A 217 21.22 3.57 12.18
C GLY A 217 20.69 2.41 11.32
N ILE A 218 19.43 2.04 11.52
CA ILE A 218 18.71 1.00 10.78
C ILE A 218 17.87 1.66 9.67
N SER A 219 18.09 1.24 8.44
CA SER A 219 17.23 1.59 7.30
C SER A 219 16.05 0.64 7.21
N ILE A 220 14.86 1.14 6.87
CA ILE A 220 13.70 0.31 6.57
C ILE A 220 13.56 0.15 5.05
N MET A 221 13.56 -1.10 4.61
CA MET A 221 13.33 -1.51 3.23
C MET A 221 11.87 -1.95 3.06
N GLY A 222 11.10 -1.16 2.32
CA GLY A 222 9.74 -1.52 1.94
C GLY A 222 9.70 -2.45 0.73
N ASP A 223 8.48 -2.73 0.29
CA ASP A 223 8.20 -3.53 -0.90
C ASP A 223 6.98 -2.97 -1.63
N MET A 224 7.05 -2.93 -2.95
CA MET A 224 6.05 -2.32 -3.83
C MET A 224 5.76 -3.30 -4.98
N PRO A 225 4.56 -3.92 -4.99
CA PRO A 225 4.10 -4.68 -6.15
C PRO A 225 4.07 -3.78 -7.39
N ILE A 226 4.60 -4.21 -8.53
CA ILE A 226 4.57 -3.37 -9.74
C ILE A 226 3.14 -2.98 -10.09
N TYR A 227 2.18 -3.91 -10.01
CA TYR A 227 0.77 -3.67 -10.32
C TYR A 227 -0.06 -3.34 -9.08
N VAL A 228 -1.28 -2.84 -9.29
CA VAL A 228 -2.28 -2.55 -8.25
C VAL A 228 -3.58 -3.31 -8.53
N GLY A 229 -4.41 -3.52 -7.52
CA GLY A 229 -5.70 -4.20 -7.68
C GLY A 229 -6.69 -3.40 -8.54
N TYR A 230 -7.56 -4.08 -9.30
CA TYR A 230 -8.58 -3.42 -10.13
C TYR A 230 -9.61 -2.65 -9.30
N HIS A 231 -10.11 -3.29 -8.24
CA HIS A 231 -11.08 -2.70 -7.33
C HIS A 231 -10.37 -1.88 -6.24
N SER A 232 -9.82 -0.74 -6.65
CA SER A 232 -9.06 0.17 -5.80
C SER A 232 -9.31 1.62 -6.18
N ALA A 233 -9.07 2.54 -5.25
CA ALA A 233 -9.09 3.97 -5.54
C ALA A 233 -8.04 4.35 -6.59
N ASP A 234 -6.89 3.66 -6.59
CA ASP A 234 -5.82 3.86 -7.57
C ASP A 234 -6.33 3.78 -9.01
N VAL A 235 -7.15 2.78 -9.33
CA VAL A 235 -7.69 2.57 -10.68
C VAL A 235 -8.93 3.43 -10.92
N TRP A 236 -9.87 3.45 -9.96
CA TRP A 236 -11.13 4.18 -10.09
C TRP A 236 -10.91 5.69 -10.30
N ALA A 237 -9.98 6.29 -9.54
CA ALA A 237 -9.68 7.72 -9.63
C ALA A 237 -8.73 8.08 -10.78
N ASN A 238 -7.95 7.12 -11.30
CA ASN A 238 -6.88 7.39 -12.28
C ASN A 238 -7.02 6.54 -13.55
N ARG A 239 -8.25 6.29 -14.02
CA ARG A 239 -8.54 5.39 -15.15
C ARG A 239 -7.67 5.60 -16.40
N LYS A 240 -7.30 6.85 -16.71
CA LYS A 240 -6.44 7.19 -17.88
C LYS A 240 -5.03 6.61 -17.78
N SER A 241 -4.59 6.22 -16.60
CA SER A 241 -3.30 5.57 -16.33
C SER A 241 -3.31 4.07 -16.64
N PHE A 242 -4.47 3.49 -16.95
CA PHE A 242 -4.67 2.05 -17.12
C PHE A 242 -5.30 1.71 -18.46
N LEU A 243 -5.03 0.51 -18.97
CA LEU A 243 -5.58 -0.02 -20.22
C LEU A 243 -7.02 -0.51 -20.03
N LEU A 244 -7.94 0.43 -19.85
CA LEU A 244 -9.36 0.17 -19.67
C LEU A 244 -10.16 0.48 -20.95
N ASP A 245 -11.27 -0.23 -21.14
CA ASP A 245 -12.24 0.10 -22.19
C ASP A 245 -13.11 1.31 -21.79
N LYS A 246 -14.00 1.74 -22.68
CA LYS A 246 -14.91 2.87 -22.44
C LYS A 246 -15.84 2.68 -21.23
N ASN A 247 -16.07 1.43 -20.82
CA ASN A 247 -16.91 1.07 -19.68
C ASN A 247 -16.07 0.89 -18.41
N GLY A 248 -14.75 1.12 -18.47
CA GLY A 248 -13.85 0.97 -17.34
C GLY A 248 -13.35 -0.45 -17.09
N PHE A 249 -13.64 -1.42 -17.95
CA PHE A 249 -13.16 -2.80 -17.79
C PHE A 249 -11.73 -2.95 -18.33
N PRO A 250 -10.84 -3.72 -17.68
CA PRO A 250 -9.50 -3.97 -18.23
C PRO A 250 -9.60 -4.61 -19.60
N THR A 251 -8.85 -4.09 -20.58
CA THR A 251 -8.72 -4.73 -21.90
C THR A 251 -7.70 -5.87 -21.89
N PHE A 252 -6.68 -5.73 -21.05
CA PHE A 252 -5.66 -6.72 -20.76
C PHE A 252 -5.37 -6.75 -19.26
N VAL A 253 -4.96 -7.92 -18.79
CA VAL A 253 -4.56 -8.16 -17.40
C VAL A 253 -3.15 -8.72 -17.30
N SER A 254 -2.57 -8.56 -16.12
CA SER A 254 -1.23 -9.03 -15.77
C SER A 254 -1.15 -10.55 -15.62
N GLY A 255 0.06 -11.04 -15.84
CA GLY A 255 0.44 -12.43 -15.62
C GLY A 255 1.87 -12.66 -16.07
N VAL A 256 2.27 -13.92 -16.12
CA VAL A 256 3.54 -14.37 -16.73
C VAL A 256 3.27 -15.55 -17.66
N PRO A 257 4.03 -15.67 -18.77
CA PRO A 257 3.87 -16.79 -19.68
C PRO A 257 4.28 -18.11 -19.01
N PRO A 258 3.97 -19.26 -19.63
CA PRO A 258 4.59 -20.53 -19.27
C PRO A 258 6.11 -20.43 -19.24
N ASP A 259 6.70 -21.13 -18.29
CA ASP A 259 8.15 -21.27 -18.16
C ASP A 259 8.51 -22.71 -17.76
N ALA A 260 9.77 -22.96 -17.43
CA ALA A 260 10.24 -24.27 -17.02
C ALA A 260 9.57 -24.80 -15.73
N PHE A 261 8.96 -23.92 -14.94
CA PHE A 261 8.34 -24.22 -13.65
C PHE A 261 6.80 -24.26 -13.71
N SER A 262 6.17 -23.55 -14.65
CA SER A 262 4.72 -23.54 -14.86
C SER A 262 4.33 -23.76 -16.33
N LYS A 263 3.58 -24.84 -16.59
CA LYS A 263 3.08 -25.17 -17.93
C LYS A 263 2.03 -24.18 -18.47
N THR A 264 1.30 -23.51 -17.59
CA THR A 264 0.20 -22.61 -17.94
C THR A 264 0.53 -21.13 -17.72
N GLY A 265 1.73 -20.84 -17.21
CA GLY A 265 2.08 -19.52 -16.69
C GLY A 265 1.30 -19.22 -15.41
N GLN A 266 1.17 -17.94 -15.09
CA GLN A 266 0.37 -17.47 -13.95
C GLN A 266 -0.47 -16.27 -14.40
N LEU A 267 -1.76 -16.31 -14.09
CA LEU A 267 -2.68 -15.22 -14.38
C LEU A 267 -2.96 -14.47 -13.09
N TRP A 268 -2.60 -13.19 -13.03
CA TRP A 268 -2.67 -12.39 -11.81
C TRP A 268 -3.85 -11.39 -11.80
N ASN A 269 -4.47 -11.16 -12.96
CA ASN A 269 -5.70 -10.38 -13.11
C ASN A 269 -5.62 -8.88 -12.71
N SER A 270 -4.43 -8.33 -12.46
CA SER A 270 -4.28 -6.89 -12.24
C SER A 270 -4.46 -6.13 -13.56
N PRO A 271 -5.06 -4.93 -13.56
CA PRO A 271 -5.06 -4.07 -14.74
C PRO A 271 -3.63 -3.66 -15.10
N LEU A 272 -3.39 -3.51 -16.40
CA LEU A 272 -2.11 -3.06 -16.92
C LEU A 272 -2.08 -1.55 -17.12
N TYR A 273 -0.90 -0.95 -16.95
CA TYR A 273 -0.69 0.47 -17.17
C TYR A 273 -0.77 0.85 -18.64
N ASP A 274 -1.38 2.00 -18.92
CA ASP A 274 -1.20 2.69 -20.20
C ASP A 274 0.07 3.56 -20.12
N TRP A 275 1.22 2.92 -20.34
CA TRP A 275 2.52 3.58 -20.26
C TRP A 275 2.66 4.75 -21.23
N LYS A 276 1.95 4.74 -22.36
CA LYS A 276 1.96 5.84 -23.32
C LYS A 276 1.20 7.05 -22.78
N SER A 277 0.05 6.81 -22.16
CA SER A 277 -0.72 7.85 -21.47
C SER A 277 0.09 8.45 -20.30
N MET A 278 0.74 7.60 -19.50
CA MET A 278 1.60 8.04 -18.40
C MET A 278 2.82 8.83 -18.89
N GLU A 279 3.48 8.42 -19.96
CA GLU A 279 4.63 9.18 -20.50
C GLU A 279 4.22 10.61 -20.89
N ALA A 280 3.01 10.79 -21.41
CA ALA A 280 2.49 12.09 -21.83
C ALA A 280 2.28 13.09 -20.66
N ASP A 281 2.09 12.60 -19.43
CA ASP A 281 1.98 13.45 -18.23
C ASP A 281 3.23 13.43 -17.33
N GLY A 282 4.33 12.84 -17.81
CA GLY A 282 5.58 12.73 -17.06
C GLY A 282 5.51 11.70 -15.93
N PHE A 283 4.71 10.64 -16.10
CA PHE A 283 4.51 9.55 -15.15
C PHE A 283 3.95 10.03 -13.80
N ALA A 284 3.04 11.00 -13.81
CA ALA A 284 2.59 11.71 -12.62
C ALA A 284 2.02 10.76 -11.53
N TRP A 285 1.28 9.72 -11.94
CA TRP A 285 0.76 8.70 -11.03
C TRP A 285 1.89 7.93 -10.30
N TRP A 286 2.90 7.49 -11.05
CA TRP A 286 4.04 6.78 -10.47
C TRP A 286 4.92 7.68 -9.60
N VAL A 287 5.09 8.95 -9.97
CA VAL A 287 5.79 9.93 -9.14
C VAL A 287 5.11 10.05 -7.77
N LYS A 288 3.78 10.13 -7.71
CA LYS A 288 3.03 10.17 -6.45
C LYS A 288 3.23 8.89 -5.63
N ARG A 289 3.15 7.72 -6.27
CA ARG A 289 3.36 6.42 -5.62
C ARG A 289 4.77 6.30 -5.02
N ILE A 290 5.80 6.76 -5.73
CA ILE A 290 7.18 6.77 -5.26
C ILE A 290 7.37 7.75 -4.10
N LYS A 291 6.78 8.95 -4.17
CA LYS A 291 6.79 9.89 -3.03
C LYS A 291 6.19 9.27 -1.78
N ARG A 292 5.06 8.56 -1.91
CA ARG A 292 4.44 7.85 -0.79
C ARG A 292 5.37 6.77 -0.23
N ALA A 293 6.01 5.98 -1.09
CA ALA A 293 6.98 4.98 -0.64
C ALA A 293 8.17 5.60 0.11
N LEU A 294 8.67 6.78 -0.31
CA LEU A 294 9.77 7.47 0.38
C LEU A 294 9.36 8.10 1.72
N ASP A 295 8.07 8.44 1.90
CA ASP A 295 7.50 8.86 3.18
C ASP A 295 7.43 7.68 4.18
N LEU A 296 7.33 6.44 3.68
CA LEU A 296 7.30 5.22 4.50
C LEU A 296 8.67 4.56 4.69
N TYR A 297 9.53 4.55 3.69
CA TYR A 297 10.72 3.71 3.62
C TYR A 297 11.98 4.49 3.23
N ASP A 298 13.14 3.98 3.63
CA ASP A 298 14.44 4.54 3.23
C ASP A 298 14.94 3.97 1.89
N GLU A 299 14.52 2.75 1.58
CA GLU A 299 14.70 2.04 0.31
C GLU A 299 13.52 1.09 0.09
N PHE A 300 13.28 0.62 -1.12
CA PHE A 300 12.18 -0.33 -1.37
C PHE A 300 12.45 -1.23 -2.55
N ARG A 301 11.94 -2.46 -2.45
CA ARG A 301 11.88 -3.40 -3.56
C ARG A 301 10.72 -3.05 -4.48
N ILE A 302 10.91 -3.17 -5.79
CA ILE A 302 9.81 -3.26 -6.74
C ILE A 302 9.73 -4.71 -7.21
N ASP A 303 8.65 -5.39 -6.85
CA ASP A 303 8.35 -6.76 -7.26
C ASP A 303 8.03 -6.81 -8.76
N HIS A 304 8.46 -7.87 -9.45
CA HIS A 304 8.32 -8.03 -10.88
C HIS A 304 8.90 -6.85 -11.70
N PHE A 305 10.07 -6.36 -11.30
CA PHE A 305 10.75 -5.19 -11.88
C PHE A 305 10.90 -5.27 -13.41
N ARG A 306 11.06 -6.50 -13.94
CA ARG A 306 11.15 -6.80 -15.37
C ARG A 306 9.99 -6.23 -16.20
N GLY A 307 8.81 -6.05 -15.59
CA GLY A 307 7.64 -5.43 -16.23
C GLY A 307 7.90 -4.01 -16.75
N LEU A 308 8.90 -3.31 -16.18
CA LEU A 308 9.33 -1.99 -16.63
C LEU A 308 10.11 -2.05 -17.96
N ALA A 309 10.73 -3.19 -18.29
CA ALA A 309 11.39 -3.40 -19.59
C ALA A 309 10.40 -3.97 -20.61
N GLY A 310 9.65 -4.98 -20.19
CA GLY A 310 8.56 -5.58 -20.94
C GLY A 310 7.69 -6.43 -20.04
N PHE A 311 6.38 -6.39 -20.27
CA PHE A 311 5.38 -7.09 -19.47
C PHE A 311 4.54 -8.02 -20.32
N TRP A 312 4.05 -9.09 -19.71
CA TRP A 312 3.16 -10.04 -20.36
C TRP A 312 1.72 -9.59 -20.20
N ALA A 313 1.04 -9.35 -21.32
CA ALA A 313 -0.32 -8.83 -21.37
C ALA A 313 -1.28 -9.92 -21.86
N VAL A 314 -2.17 -10.38 -20.99
CA VAL A 314 -3.18 -11.40 -21.29
C VAL A 314 -4.51 -10.72 -21.58
N PRO A 315 -5.24 -11.06 -22.67
CA PRO A 315 -6.58 -10.52 -22.90
C PRO A 315 -7.51 -10.82 -21.73
N SER A 316 -8.24 -9.82 -21.26
CA SER A 316 -9.19 -9.99 -20.14
C SER A 316 -10.25 -11.05 -20.47
N GLY A 317 -10.66 -11.82 -19.45
CA GLY A 317 -11.58 -12.95 -19.60
C GLY A 317 -10.90 -14.26 -20.01
N SER A 318 -9.58 -14.27 -20.24
CA SER A 318 -8.83 -15.52 -20.40
C SER A 318 -8.79 -16.30 -19.08
N GLU A 319 -8.94 -17.62 -19.14
CA GLU A 319 -8.81 -18.49 -17.95
C GLU A 319 -7.35 -18.83 -17.61
N VAL A 320 -6.43 -18.67 -18.58
CA VAL A 320 -5.01 -19.02 -18.44
C VAL A 320 -4.11 -17.96 -19.08
N ALA A 321 -2.89 -17.82 -18.56
CA ALA A 321 -1.94 -16.79 -19.00
C ALA A 321 -1.29 -17.08 -20.37
N MET A 322 -1.40 -18.29 -20.90
CA MET A 322 -0.71 -18.73 -22.12
C MET A 322 -1.02 -17.89 -23.36
N PHE A 323 -2.21 -17.27 -23.42
CA PHE A 323 -2.69 -16.52 -24.59
C PHE A 323 -2.32 -15.03 -24.55
N GLY A 324 -1.36 -14.65 -23.72
CA GLY A 324 -0.84 -13.28 -23.68
C GLY A 324 0.18 -12.96 -24.76
N SER A 325 0.73 -11.76 -24.69
CA SER A 325 1.82 -11.30 -25.55
C SER A 325 2.74 -10.36 -24.78
N TRP A 326 4.03 -10.36 -25.12
CA TRP A 326 4.98 -9.40 -24.57
C TRP A 326 4.73 -8.00 -25.14
N ARG A 327 4.66 -7.02 -24.25
CA ARG A 327 4.59 -5.59 -24.57
C ARG A 327 5.80 -4.88 -24.01
N ALA A 328 6.26 -3.84 -24.68
CA ALA A 328 7.34 -3.00 -24.19
C ALA A 328 6.86 -2.17 -22.98
N GLY A 329 7.65 -2.18 -21.90
CA GLY A 329 7.48 -1.26 -20.78
C GLY A 329 8.13 0.10 -21.06
N PRO A 330 8.08 1.04 -20.10
CA PRO A 330 8.52 2.43 -20.30
C PRO A 330 10.05 2.61 -20.26
N ARG A 331 10.81 1.62 -19.75
CA ARG A 331 12.28 1.60 -19.71
C ARG A 331 12.86 2.88 -19.08
N ASN A 332 13.88 3.48 -19.70
CA ASN A 332 14.65 4.59 -19.11
C ASN A 332 13.83 5.86 -18.92
N ALA A 333 12.87 6.15 -19.81
CA ALA A 333 12.03 7.36 -19.71
C ALA A 333 11.29 7.43 -18.37
N PHE A 334 10.89 6.28 -17.84
CA PHE A 334 10.30 6.16 -16.51
C PHE A 334 11.27 6.60 -15.40
N PHE A 335 12.48 6.03 -15.36
CA PHE A 335 13.47 6.35 -14.34
C PHE A 335 13.95 7.79 -14.43
N ASP A 336 14.15 8.31 -15.65
CA ASP A 336 14.53 9.71 -15.88
C ASP A 336 13.48 10.67 -15.30
N ALA A 337 12.19 10.38 -15.53
CA ALA A 337 11.09 11.16 -14.96
C ALA A 337 11.03 11.06 -13.43
N LEU A 338 11.20 9.86 -12.87
CA LEU A 338 11.24 9.67 -11.42
C LEU A 338 12.41 10.44 -10.78
N PHE A 339 13.64 10.25 -11.26
CA PHE A 339 14.81 10.93 -10.71
C PHE A 339 14.71 12.44 -10.83
N LYS A 340 14.09 12.95 -11.90
CA LYS A 340 13.80 14.38 -12.06
C LYS A 340 12.79 14.89 -11.03
N ALA A 341 11.78 14.09 -10.69
CA ALA A 341 10.69 14.52 -9.82
C ALA A 341 10.98 14.35 -8.31
N VAL A 342 11.66 13.27 -7.92
CA VAL A 342 11.89 12.90 -6.51
C VAL A 342 13.35 12.85 -6.10
N GLY A 343 14.28 13.07 -7.03
CA GLY A 343 15.71 12.98 -6.79
C GLY A 343 16.19 11.54 -6.69
N ARG A 344 17.24 11.31 -5.88
CA ARG A 344 17.86 9.99 -5.74
C ARG A 344 16.97 9.06 -4.94
N ILE A 345 16.73 7.87 -5.48
CA ILE A 345 15.93 6.80 -4.86
C ILE A 345 16.74 5.50 -4.83
N ASN A 346 16.58 4.72 -3.76
CA ASN A 346 17.22 3.42 -3.60
C ASN A 346 16.18 2.33 -3.90
N ILE A 347 16.14 1.90 -5.17
CA ILE A 347 15.26 0.82 -5.62
C ILE A 347 16.06 -0.49 -5.64
N ILE A 348 15.47 -1.54 -5.08
CA ILE A 348 15.93 -2.91 -5.25
C ILE A 348 15.06 -3.56 -6.34
N ALA A 349 15.67 -3.98 -7.43
CA ALA A 349 14.97 -4.73 -8.47
C ALA A 349 14.78 -6.18 -8.03
N GLU A 350 13.54 -6.66 -7.99
CA GLU A 350 13.26 -8.10 -7.98
C GLU A 350 13.44 -8.64 -9.40
N ASP A 351 14.43 -9.52 -9.60
CA ASP A 351 14.85 -10.03 -10.92
C ASP A 351 15.00 -11.56 -10.96
N LEU A 352 14.24 -12.29 -10.13
CA LEU A 352 14.36 -13.76 -10.01
C LEU A 352 13.91 -14.51 -11.28
N VAL A 353 13.08 -13.90 -12.12
CA VAL A 353 12.61 -14.51 -13.38
C VAL A 353 13.65 -14.33 -14.48
N ASN A 354 13.96 -15.41 -15.20
CA ASN A 354 14.94 -15.44 -16.30
C ASN A 354 14.75 -14.24 -17.25
N THR A 355 15.69 -13.29 -17.20
CA THR A 355 15.48 -11.93 -17.74
C THR A 355 15.52 -11.85 -19.26
N GLY A 356 16.02 -12.87 -19.96
CA GLY A 356 16.10 -12.87 -21.44
C GLY A 356 16.78 -11.61 -21.99
N ALA A 357 16.60 -11.30 -23.28
CA ALA A 357 17.27 -10.20 -23.98
C ALA A 357 16.86 -8.76 -23.55
N PHE A 358 16.18 -8.61 -22.40
CA PHE A 358 15.70 -7.34 -21.87
C PHE A 358 16.33 -7.07 -20.51
N SER A 359 17.66 -7.00 -20.47
CA SER A 359 18.40 -6.55 -19.28
C SER A 359 18.37 -5.03 -19.18
N PHE A 360 18.05 -4.51 -18.00
CA PHE A 360 18.39 -3.14 -17.64
C PHE A 360 19.88 -3.08 -17.31
N ASN A 361 20.63 -2.16 -17.93
CA ASN A 361 21.85 -1.68 -17.33
C ASN A 361 21.43 -0.58 -16.35
N CYS A 362 21.16 -0.96 -15.10
CA CYS A 362 20.93 -0.01 -14.01
C CYS A 362 22.25 0.62 -13.56
#